data_AF-A0A1V5R6Z7-F1
#
_entry.id   AF-A0A1V5R6Z7-F1
#
_cell.length_a   1.000
_cell.length_b   1.000
_cell.length_c   1.000
_cell.angle_alpha   90.00
_cell.angle_beta   90.00
_cell.angle_gamma   90.00
#
_symmetry.space_group_name_H-M   'P 1'
#
loop_
_entity.id
_entity.type
_entity.pdbx_description
1 polymer ?
#
loop_
_entity_poly.entity_id
_entity_poly.type
_entity_poly.pdbx_seq_one_letter_code
_entity_poly.pdbx_strand_id
1 'polypeptide(L)' 'MKEGGVIRSEAVRHPTRPLHPDARAQLMELARDVNPLALRWGL' A
#
# COMPACT_ATOMS: atom_id res chain seq x y z
N MET A 1 -3.53 -0.09 1.19
CA MET A 1 -4.94 -0.41 0.86
C MET A 1 -5.08 -1.09 -0.50
N LYS A 2 -4.44 -0.59 -1.57
CA LYS A 2 -4.46 -1.29 -2.88
C LYS A 2 -3.94 -2.73 -2.79
N GLU A 3 -2.84 -2.94 -2.08
CA GLU A 3 -2.27 -4.29 -1.84
C GLU A 3 -3.30 -5.28 -1.27
N GLY A 4 -4.17 -4.85 -0.35
CA GLY A 4 -5.23 -5.69 0.23
C GLY A 4 -6.56 -5.62 -0.50
N GLY A 5 -6.59 -5.19 -1.77
CA GLY A 5 -7.78 -5.20 -2.63
C GLY A 5 -8.84 -4.14 -2.33
N VAL A 6 -8.66 -3.29 -1.31
CA VAL A 6 -9.70 -2.33 -0.86
C VAL A 6 -9.96 -1.23 -1.90
N ILE A 7 -8.92 -0.82 -2.64
CA ILE A 7 -9.02 0.22 -3.66
C ILE A 7 -8.36 -0.23 -4.96
N ARG A 8 -8.88 0.25 -6.09
CA ARG A 8 -8.37 -0.11 -7.43
C ARG A 8 -7.02 0.53 -7.78
N SER A 9 -6.72 1.73 -7.26
CA SER A 9 -5.49 2.47 -7.61
C SER A 9 -4.90 3.17 -6.39
N GLU A 10 -3.57 3.18 -6.31
CA GLU A 10 -2.78 3.94 -5.32
C GLU A 10 -2.00 5.09 -5.97
N ALA A 11 -2.28 5.39 -7.25
CA ALA A 11 -1.62 6.47 -7.96
C ALA A 11 -2.07 7.83 -7.43
N VAL A 12 -1.11 8.74 -7.27
CA VAL A 12 -1.35 10.14 -6.91
C VAL A 12 -1.61 10.98 -8.16
N ARG A 13 -2.28 12.13 -7.99
CA ARG A 13 -2.42 13.13 -9.06
C ARG A 13 -1.19 14.05 -9.09
N HIS A 14 -0.77 14.45 -10.28
CA HIS A 14 0.28 15.45 -10.49
C HIS A 14 -0.08 16.78 -9.77
N PRO A 15 0.90 17.49 -9.14
CA PRO A 15 2.36 17.28 -9.21
C PRO A 15 2.97 16.35 -8.15
N THR A 16 2.14 15.70 -7.35
CA THR A 16 2.64 14.81 -6.30
C THR A 16 3.43 13.66 -6.90
N ARG A 17 4.61 13.38 -6.33
CA ARG A 17 5.44 12.26 -6.77
C ARG A 17 4.89 10.94 -6.20
N PRO A 18 4.92 9.85 -6.97
CA PRO A 18 4.58 8.54 -6.46
C PRO A 18 5.55 8.12 -5.34
N LEU A 19 5.11 7.18 -4.50
CA LEU A 19 5.95 6.61 -3.45
C LEU A 19 7.16 5.91 -4.06
N HIS A 20 8.34 6.09 -3.46
CA HIS A 20 9.56 5.41 -3.91
C HIS A 20 9.40 3.88 -3.78
N PRO A 21 9.87 3.07 -4.75
CA PRO A 21 9.73 1.62 -4.71
C PRO A 21 10.27 0.97 -3.42
N ASP A 22 11.46 1.38 -2.97
CA ASP A 22 12.07 0.83 -1.75
C ASP A 22 11.28 1.21 -0.49
N ALA A 23 10.76 2.44 -0.43
CA ALA A 23 9.92 2.87 0.69
C ALA A 23 8.61 2.08 0.74
N ARG A 24 8.04 1.75 -0.43
CA ARG A 24 6.87 0.85 -0.52
C ARG A 24 7.21 -0.55 -0.01
N ALA A 25 8.35 -1.10 -0.40
CA ALA A 25 8.79 -2.43 0.04
C ALA A 25 8.96 -2.50 1.56
N GLN A 26 9.68 -1.53 2.16
CA GLN A 26 9.88 -1.45 3.61
C GLN A 26 8.57 -1.24 4.38
N LEU A 27 7.66 -0.41 3.86
CA LEU A 27 6.34 -0.26 4.45
C LEU A 27 5.57 -1.59 4.47
N MET A 28 5.63 -2.37 3.39
CA MET A 28 4.95 -3.67 3.33
C MET A 28 5.61 -4.72 4.23
N GLU A 29 6.93 -4.67 4.41
CA GLU A 29 7.63 -5.52 5.38
C GLU A 29 7.08 -5.28 6.79
N LEU A 30 7.14 -4.04 7.28
CA LEU A 30 6.63 -3.68 8.62
C LEU A 30 5.12 -3.93 8.76
N ALA A 31 4.34 -3.68 7.71
CA ALA A 31 2.90 -3.87 7.75
C ALA A 31 2.52 -5.36 7.87
N ARG A 32 3.30 -6.29 7.33
CA ARG A 32 3.01 -7.72 7.45
C ARG A 32 3.16 -8.21 8.89
N ASP A 33 4.13 -7.68 9.64
CA ASP A 33 4.36 -8.06 11.04
C ASP A 33 3.16 -7.73 11.94
N VAL A 34 2.55 -6.56 11.73
CA VAL A 34 1.38 -6.12 12.51
C VAL A 34 0.04 -6.58 11.91
N ASN A 35 0.06 -7.21 10.74
CA ASN A 35 -1.08 -7.84 10.06
C ASN A 35 -2.40 -7.03 10.12
N PRO A 36 -2.42 -5.79 9.58
CA PRO A 36 -3.59 -4.93 9.69
C PRO A 36 -4.72 -5.42 8.80
N LEU A 37 -5.96 -5.16 9.21
CA LEU A 37 -7.17 -5.56 8.46
C LEU A 37 -7.14 -5.11 6.99
N ALA A 38 -6.56 -3.95 6.71
CA ALA A 38 -6.47 -3.38 5.36
C ALA A 38 -5.67 -4.24 4.35
N LEU A 39 -4.89 -5.25 4.79
CA LEU A 39 -4.20 -6.19 3.91
C LEU A 39 -5.05 -7.43 3.53
N ARG A 40 -6.17 -7.67 4.21
CA ARG A 40 -7.01 -8.87 4.04
C ARG A 40 -8.50 -8.59 3.84
N TRP A 41 -8.87 -7.33 3.67
CA TRP A 41 -10.28 -6.93 3.58
C TRP A 41 -10.87 -7.24 2.20
N GLY A 42 -10.21 -6.80 1.13
CA GLY A 42 -10.75 -6.83 -0.24
C GLY A 42 -10.27 -8.01 -1.09
N LEU A 43 -9.69 -9.04 -0.45
CA LEU A 43 -9.26 -10.28 -1.08
C LEU A 43 -10.46 -11.23 -1.32
#